data_AF-A0A8J3HXG5-F1
#
_entry.id   AF-A0A8J3HXG5-F1
#
_cell.length_a   1.000
_cell.length_b   1.000
_cell.length_c   1.000
_cell.angle_alpha   90.00
_cell.angle_beta   90.00
_cell.angle_gamma   90.00
#
_symmetry.space_group_name_H-M   'P 1'
#
loop_
_entity.id
_entity.type
_entity.pdbx_description
1 polymer ?
#
loop_
_entity_poly.entity_id
_entity_poly.type
_entity_poly.pdbx_seq_one_letter_code
_entity_poly.pdbx_strand_id
1 'polypeptide(L)' 'MSHNHLSDNVRPSEDDIDITKKLSLACHHMDIELTDHIIVTPKRYFSFKEKGLL' A
#
# COMPACT_ATOMS: atom_id res chain seq x y z
N MET A 1 -0.55 -6.26 -1.20
CA MET A 1 0.22 -6.35 0.06
C MET A 1 -0.55 -5.67 1.18
N SER A 2 -0.23 -5.93 2.45
CA SER A 2 -0.84 -5.23 3.57
C SER A 2 0.06 -5.19 4.80
N HIS A 3 -0.03 -4.12 5.58
CA HIS A 3 0.59 -4.04 6.90
C HIS A 3 -0.24 -3.21 7.87
N ASN A 4 0.14 -3.28 9.13
CA ASN A 4 -0.51 -2.59 10.22
C ASN A 4 0.28 -1.33 10.62
N HIS A 5 -0.43 -0.23 10.85
CA HIS A 5 0.11 0.87 11.64
C HIS A 5 -0.30 0.66 13.10
N LEU A 6 0.69 0.52 13.98
CA LEU A 6 0.45 0.44 15.43
C LEU A 6 -0.05 1.77 16.00
N SER A 7 0.20 2.87 15.29
CA SER A 7 -0.45 4.15 15.53
C SER A 7 -1.89 4.12 14.98
N ASP A 8 -2.82 4.89 15.54
CA ASP A 8 -4.17 5.04 14.95
C ASP A 8 -4.18 5.92 13.67
N ASN A 9 -3.04 6.04 13.00
CA ASN A 9 -2.87 6.82 11.78
C ASN A 9 -2.76 5.90 10.56
N VAL A 10 -3.80 5.92 9.71
CA VAL A 10 -3.85 5.16 8.46
C VAL A 10 -3.14 5.86 7.28
N ARG A 11 -2.60 7.06 7.45
CA ARG A 11 -1.88 7.74 6.37
C ARG A 11 -0.58 6.99 6.06
N PRO A 12 -0.27 6.72 4.78
CA PRO A 12 1.00 6.12 4.41
C PRO A 12 2.16 7.06 4.75
N SER A 13 3.26 6.47 5.19
CA SER A 13 4.57 7.12 5.26
C SER A 13 5.19 7.25 3.87
N GLU A 14 6.29 8.00 3.76
CA GLU A 14 7.06 8.06 2.51
C GLU A 14 7.63 6.69 2.12
N ASP A 15 8.09 5.92 3.11
CA ASP A 15 8.59 4.54 2.90
C ASP A 15 7.49 3.62 2.35
N ASP A 16 6.25 3.75 2.84
CA ASP A 16 5.11 2.98 2.32
C ASP A 16 4.85 3.31 0.85
N ILE A 17 4.94 4.58 0.46
CA ILE A 17 4.75 5.01 -0.93
C ILE A 17 5.88 4.46 -1.81
N ASP A 18 7.12 4.57 -1.35
CA ASP A 18 8.29 4.15 -2.13
C ASP A 18 8.35 2.63 -2.32
N ILE A 19 8.02 1.85 -1.29
CA ILE A 19 7.97 0.39 -1.43
C ILE A 19 6.81 -0.04 -2.32
N THR A 20 5.66 0.64 -2.27
CA THR A 20 4.52 0.38 -3.16
C THR A 20 4.91 0.56 -4.62
N LYS A 21 5.59 1.66 -4.96
CA LYS A 21 6.04 1.94 -6.32
C LYS A 21 7.03 0.88 -6.82
N LYS A 22 8.02 0.53 -5.98
CA LYS A 22 9.02 -0.50 -6.32
C LYS A 22 8.36 -1.86 -6.53
N LEU A 23 7.41 -2.22 -5.67
CA LEU A 23 6.68 -3.49 -5.77
C LEU A 23 5.76 -3.52 -7.00
N SER A 24 5.03 -2.44 -7.26
CA SER A 24 4.16 -2.31 -8.44
C SER A 24 4.96 -2.52 -9.73
N LEU A 25 6.12 -1.86 -9.86
CA LEU A 25 7.03 -2.04 -10.99
C LEU A 25 7.58 -3.46 -11.10
N ALA A 26 7.99 -4.07 -9.97
CA ALA A 26 8.49 -5.43 -9.96
C ALA A 26 7.41 -6.46 -10.38
N CYS A 27 6.20 -6.31 -9.86
CA CYS A 27 5.04 -7.12 -10.24
C CYS A 27 4.73 -6.98 -11.74
N HIS A 28 4.74 -5.74 -12.27
CA HIS A 28 4.56 -5.49 -13.70
C HIS A 28 5.59 -6.22 -14.57
N HIS A 29 6.88 -6.22 -14.18
CA HIS A 29 7.91 -6.95 -14.92
C HIS A 29 7.77 -8.48 -14.87
N MET A 30 6.99 -9.00 -13.93
CA MET A 30 6.74 -10.43 -13.76
C MET A 30 5.38 -10.86 -14.34
N ASP A 31 4.67 -9.98 -15.04
CA ASP A 31 3.28 -10.20 -15.47
C ASP A 31 2.34 -10.57 -14.30
N ILE A 32 2.60 -10.01 -13.11
CA ILE A 32 1.77 -10.14 -11.91
C ILE A 32 1.11 -8.79 -11.62
N GLU A 33 -0.19 -8.79 -11.31
CA GLU A 33 -0.88 -7.58 -10.88
C GLU A 33 -0.75 -7.38 -9.35
N LEU A 34 -0.21 -6.23 -8.93
CA LEU A 34 -0.37 -5.78 -7.55
C LEU A 34 -1.78 -5.20 -7.38
N THR A 35 -2.70 -5.98 -6.83
CA THR A 35 -4.12 -5.59 -6.79
C THR A 35 -4.40 -4.41 -5.85
N ASP A 36 -3.70 -4.32 -4.72
CA ASP A 36 -3.77 -3.20 -3.78
C ASP A 36 -2.62 -3.24 -2.75
N HIS A 37 -2.42 -2.11 -2.08
CA HIS A 37 -1.70 -2.00 -0.83
C HIS A 37 -2.64 -1.44 0.24
N ILE A 38 -2.92 -2.26 1.27
CA ILE A 38 -3.80 -1.88 2.39
C ILE A 38 -2.98 -1.61 3.66
N ILE A 39 -3.15 -0.41 4.24
CA ILE A 39 -2.70 -0.09 5.59
C ILE A 39 -3.88 -0.21 6.55
N VAL A 40 -3.74 -0.99 7.62
CA VAL A 40 -4.82 -1.24 8.59
C VAL A 40 -4.48 -0.67 9.96
N THR A 41 -5.46 -0.03 10.61
CA THR A 41 -5.48 0.28 12.04
C THR A 41 -6.71 -0.36 12.70
N PRO A 42 -6.85 -0.37 14.04
CA PRO A 42 -7.99 -1.03 14.69
C PRO A 42 -9.38 -0.53 14.28
N LYS A 43 -9.49 0.70 13.75
CA LYS A 43 -10.78 1.32 13.40
C LYS A 43 -10.93 1.66 11.92
N ARG A 44 -9.83 1.68 11.16
CA ARG A 44 -9.78 2.28 9.82
C ARG A 44 -8.80 1.52 8.94
N TYR A 45 -8.92 1.73 7.63
CA TYR A 45 -7.92 1.29 6.67
C TYR A 45 -7.65 2.39 5.64
N PHE A 46 -6.56 2.24 4.91
CA PHE A 46 -6.21 3.03 3.73
C PHE A 46 -5.91 2.07 2.58
N SER A 47 -6.59 2.26 1.45
CA SER A 47 -6.31 1.57 0.18
C SER A 47 -5.54 2.50 -0.74
N PHE A 48 -4.38 2.06 -1.23
CA PHE A 48 -3.63 2.80 -2.23
C PHE A 48 -4.38 2.88 -3.56
N LYS A 49 -5.07 1.80 -3.95
CA LYS A 49 -5.89 1.76 -5.16
C LYS A 49 -7.05 2.76 -5.13
N GLU A 50 -7.83 2.78 -4.03
CA GLU A 50 -8.95 3.72 -3.88
C GLU A 50 -8.49 5.19 -3.88
N LYS A 51 -7.23 5.45 -3.52
CA LYS A 51 -6.65 6.79 -3.46
C LYS A 51 -5.82 7.17 -4.69
N GLY A 52 -5.74 6.30 -5.71
CA GLY A 52 -5.00 6.55 -6.94
C GLY A 52 -3.49 6.66 -6.73
N LEU A 53 -2.96 5.97 -5.72
CA LEU A 53 -1.52 5.93 -5.41
C LEU A 53 -0.83 4.64 -5.89
N LEU A 54 -1.57 3.74 -6.55
CA LEU A 54 -1.11 2.47 -7.07
C LEU A 54 -0.92 2.52 -8.60
#